data_AF-A0A543FJ32-F1
#
_entry.id   AF-A0A543FJ32-F1
#
_cell.length_a   1.000
_cell.length_b   1.000
_cell.length_c   1.000
_cell.angle_alpha   90.00
_cell.angle_beta   90.00
_cell.angle_gamma   90.00
#
_symmetry.space_group_name_H-M   'P 1'
#
loop_
_entity.id
_entity.type
_entity.pdbx_description
1 polymer ?
#
loop_
_entity_poly.entity_id
_entity_poly.type
_entity_poly.pdbx_seq_one_letter_code
_entity_poly.pdbx_strand_id
1 'polypeptide(L)'
;MIRRRRGVAAALALAGILGVAAMEPTPTEAAWVGAEVGTSSSLQAGTVAPVTQMTCTAGLLQPVTFSWTAPAGGLTRTSYRWTVTGGLTGSGTLAAGATSVSLNTGILGLGAGTFSLFAVGPGGWEAVAKTGSLSFATVVLDVLSTCSVP
;
A
#
# COMPACT_ATOMS: atom_id res chain seq x y z
N MET A 1 -50.85 -23.93 46.05
CA MET A 1 -49.57 -23.28 46.43
C MET A 1 -48.49 -23.24 45.32
N ILE A 2 -48.64 -23.90 44.16
CA ILE A 2 -47.59 -24.00 43.13
C ILE A 2 -47.44 -22.75 42.22
N ARG A 3 -48.50 -21.95 42.02
CA ARG A 3 -48.44 -20.73 41.16
C ARG A 3 -47.58 -19.60 41.75
N ARG A 4 -47.54 -19.43 43.08
CA ARG A 4 -46.74 -18.37 43.73
C ARG A 4 -45.23 -18.61 43.64
N ARG A 5 -44.77 -19.87 43.65
CA ARG A 5 -43.34 -20.21 43.56
C ARG A 5 -42.76 -19.98 42.16
N ARG A 6 -43.56 -20.16 41.10
CA ARG A 6 -43.13 -19.90 39.71
C ARG A 6 -42.97 -18.41 39.40
N GLY A 7 -43.78 -17.54 40.01
CA GLY A 7 -43.65 -16.08 39.83
C GLY A 7 -42.38 -15.50 40.43
N VAL A 8 -41.94 -16.02 41.58
CA VAL A 8 -40.71 -15.56 42.26
C VAL A 8 -39.45 -16.00 41.50
N ALA A 9 -39.42 -17.23 40.97
CA ALA A 9 -38.31 -17.72 40.16
C ALA A 9 -38.18 -16.95 38.83
N ALA A 10 -39.30 -16.65 38.17
CA ALA A 10 -39.30 -15.86 36.94
C ALA A 10 -38.86 -14.40 37.18
N ALA A 11 -39.25 -13.80 38.31
CA ALA A 11 -38.83 -12.44 38.67
C ALA A 11 -37.32 -12.37 38.98
N LEU A 12 -36.77 -13.36 39.67
CA LEU A 12 -35.32 -13.45 39.93
C LEU A 12 -34.51 -13.68 38.66
N ALA A 13 -35.01 -14.50 37.73
CA ALA A 13 -34.37 -14.72 36.44
C ALA A 13 -34.38 -13.44 35.56
N LEU A 14 -35.48 -12.70 35.53
CA LEU A 14 -35.54 -11.42 34.81
C LEU A 14 -34.63 -10.35 35.43
N ALA A 15 -34.58 -10.28 36.77
CA ALA A 15 -33.69 -9.36 37.47
C ALA A 15 -32.20 -9.70 37.22
N GLY A 16 -31.85 -10.98 37.14
CA GLY A 16 -30.50 -11.42 36.79
C GLY A 16 -30.09 -11.04 35.36
N ILE A 17 -30.99 -11.20 34.39
CA ILE A 17 -30.73 -10.87 32.97
C ILE A 17 -30.59 -9.35 32.77
N LEU A 18 -31.40 -8.54 33.45
CA LEU A 18 -31.29 -7.07 33.41
C LEU A 18 -30.00 -6.56 34.06
N GLY A 19 -29.48 -7.25 35.08
CA GLY A 19 -28.21 -6.90 35.71
C GLY A 19 -26.98 -7.11 34.79
N VAL A 20 -27.01 -8.14 33.94
CA VAL A 20 -25.92 -8.42 32.98
C VAL A 20 -25.96 -7.48 31.78
N ALA A 21 -27.16 -7.04 31.35
CA ALA A 21 -27.32 -6.07 30.27
C ALA A 21 -27.00 -4.62 30.68
N ALA A 22 -26.93 -4.33 31.98
CA ALA A 22 -26.58 -3.01 32.51
C ALA A 22 -25.07 -2.83 32.78
N MET A 23 -24.24 -3.85 32.49
CA MET A 23 -22.80 -3.67 32.50
C MET A 23 -22.39 -2.88 31.27
N GLU A 24 -22.08 -1.60 31.46
CA GLU A 24 -21.43 -0.81 30.42
C GLU A 24 -20.11 -1.49 30.04
N PRO A 25 -19.79 -1.62 28.74
CA PRO A 25 -18.49 -2.16 28.32
C PRO A 25 -17.42 -1.26 28.92
N THR A 26 -16.67 -1.79 29.89
CA THR A 26 -15.57 -1.06 30.49
C THR A 26 -14.58 -0.78 29.38
N PRO A 27 -14.26 0.49 29.08
CA PRO A 27 -13.20 0.80 28.13
C PRO A 27 -11.92 0.21 28.72
N THR A 28 -11.42 -0.88 28.15
CA THR A 28 -10.05 -1.28 28.42
C THR A 28 -9.20 -0.27 27.68
N GLU A 29 -8.63 0.66 28.43
CA GLU A 29 -7.48 1.38 27.94
C GLU A 29 -6.40 0.33 27.65
N ALA A 30 -6.30 -0.10 26.40
CA ALA A 30 -5.02 -0.50 25.84
C ALA A 30 -4.17 0.77 25.78
N ALA A 31 -3.89 1.34 26.94
CA ALA A 31 -2.99 2.45 27.07
C ALA A 31 -1.60 1.85 26.87
N TRP A 32 -0.91 2.36 25.86
CA TRP A 32 0.51 2.17 25.70
C TRP A 32 1.21 2.94 26.84
N VAL A 33 1.06 2.47 28.09
CA VAL A 33 1.68 3.06 29.30
C VAL A 33 3.12 2.56 29.48
N GLY A 34 3.54 1.60 28.65
CA GLY A 34 4.91 1.14 28.61
C GLY A 34 5.79 2.27 28.07
N ALA A 35 6.74 2.73 28.88
CA ALA A 35 7.84 3.52 28.36
C ALA A 35 8.60 2.64 27.35
N GLU A 36 8.43 2.91 26.05
CA GLU A 36 9.28 2.33 25.02
C GLU A 36 10.64 3.02 25.11
N VAL A 37 11.53 2.47 25.94
CA VAL A 37 12.89 2.95 26.07
C VAL A 37 13.70 2.37 24.92
N GLY A 38 13.99 3.19 23.92
CA GLY A 38 15.05 2.90 22.97
C GLY A 38 16.37 2.79 23.73
N THR A 39 16.95 1.59 23.82
CA THR A 39 18.24 1.36 24.49
C THR A 39 19.43 1.91 23.70
N SER A 40 19.18 2.40 22.49
CA SER A 40 20.18 3.05 21.65
C SER A 40 20.46 4.46 22.15
N SER A 41 21.72 4.74 22.49
CA SER A 41 22.24 6.08 22.83
C SER A 41 22.20 7.07 21.67
N SER A 42 21.83 6.62 20.46
CA SER A 42 21.57 7.46 19.29
C SER A 42 20.36 6.92 18.53
N LEU A 43 19.33 7.74 18.41
CA LEU A 43 18.26 7.54 17.43
C LEU A 43 18.58 8.46 16.26
N GLN A 44 18.85 7.87 15.09
CA GLN A 44 19.08 8.65 13.87
C GLN A 44 17.89 8.44 12.95
N ALA A 45 17.19 9.53 12.63
CA ALA A 45 16.19 9.51 11.57
C ALA A 45 16.90 9.22 10.24
N GLY A 46 16.41 8.21 9.53
CA GLY A 46 16.87 7.88 8.18
C GLY A 46 15.81 8.25 7.15
N THR A 47 16.26 8.61 5.95
CA THR A 47 15.39 8.86 4.80
C THR A 47 15.59 7.78 3.75
N VAL A 48 14.52 7.32 3.13
CA VAL A 48 14.61 6.49 1.92
C VAL A 48 14.83 7.42 0.75
N ALA A 49 15.95 7.25 0.04
CA ALA A 49 16.26 8.10 -1.11
C ALA A 49 15.39 7.70 -2.33
N PRO A 50 14.86 8.68 -3.10
CA PRO A 50 14.05 8.41 -4.28
C PRO A 50 14.90 7.93 -5.47
N VAL A 51 14.26 7.27 -6.43
CA VAL A 51 14.92 6.90 -7.70
C VAL A 51 15.33 8.13 -8.50
N THR A 52 16.36 7.96 -9.34
CA THR A 52 16.88 9.04 -10.18
C THR A 52 16.97 8.61 -11.63
N GLN A 53 17.11 9.57 -12.55
CA GLN A 53 17.33 9.34 -13.98
C GLN A 53 16.31 8.35 -14.59
N MET A 54 15.03 8.49 -14.23
CA MET A 54 14.00 7.64 -14.81
C MET A 54 13.83 7.98 -16.30
N THR A 55 13.84 6.96 -17.12
CA THR A 55 13.65 7.03 -18.57
C THR A 55 12.55 6.07 -18.97
N CYS A 56 11.98 6.26 -20.14
CA CYS A 56 10.99 5.35 -20.67
C CYS A 56 11.18 5.10 -22.16
N THR A 57 11.00 3.84 -22.56
CA THR A 57 10.97 3.41 -23.96
C THR A 57 9.64 2.76 -24.30
N ALA A 58 9.14 3.01 -25.51
CA ALA A 58 7.89 2.50 -26.03
C ALA A 58 7.97 2.44 -27.57
N GLY A 59 7.01 1.77 -28.21
CA GLY A 59 7.00 1.63 -29.67
C GLY A 59 5.88 0.73 -30.19
N LEU A 60 5.82 0.58 -31.52
CA LEU A 60 4.84 -0.29 -32.17
C LEU A 60 5.08 -1.74 -31.77
N LEU A 61 4.05 -2.41 -31.24
CA LEU A 61 4.08 -3.77 -30.71
C LEU A 61 5.11 -4.01 -29.59
N GLN A 62 5.62 -2.94 -28.96
CA GLN A 62 6.57 -3.02 -27.85
C GLN A 62 5.88 -2.70 -26.52
N PRO A 63 6.28 -3.35 -25.41
CA PRO A 63 5.84 -2.93 -24.08
C PRO A 63 6.41 -1.55 -23.74
N VAL A 64 5.73 -0.84 -22.85
CA VAL A 64 6.27 0.36 -22.23
C VAL A 64 7.27 -0.07 -21.16
N THR A 65 8.54 0.31 -21.28
CA THR A 65 9.56 -0.03 -20.30
C THR A 65 10.07 1.22 -19.61
N PHE A 66 9.88 1.31 -18.30
CA PHE A 66 10.50 2.32 -17.46
C PHE A 66 11.81 1.79 -16.90
N SER A 67 12.87 2.58 -16.99
CA SER A 67 14.20 2.26 -16.46
C SER A 67 14.68 3.41 -15.57
N TRP A 68 15.45 3.11 -14.52
CA TRP A 68 15.91 4.11 -13.56
C TRP A 68 17.27 3.76 -12.96
N THR A 69 17.92 4.77 -12.39
CA THR A 69 19.11 4.61 -11.57
C THR A 69 18.70 4.41 -10.12
N ALA A 70 19.26 3.37 -9.51
CA ALA A 70 19.07 3.08 -8.10
C ALA A 70 19.50 4.27 -7.22
N PRO A 71 18.70 4.69 -6.22
CA PRO A 71 19.08 5.73 -5.29
C PRO A 71 20.43 5.42 -4.62
N ALA A 72 21.29 6.44 -4.53
CA ALA A 72 22.53 6.40 -3.76
C ALA A 72 22.33 7.12 -2.42
N GLY A 73 22.75 6.48 -1.32
CA GLY A 73 22.57 7.01 0.04
C GLY A 73 21.18 6.74 0.64
N GLY A 74 20.97 7.24 1.86
CA GLY A 74 19.76 6.98 2.65
C GLY A 74 19.73 5.59 3.28
N LEU A 75 18.55 5.20 3.76
CA LEU A 75 18.31 3.86 4.31
C LEU A 75 18.41 2.78 3.23
N THR A 76 18.88 1.60 3.62
CA THR A 76 18.99 0.43 2.73
C THR A 76 17.63 0.09 2.10
N ARG A 77 17.57 0.16 0.78
CA ARG A 77 16.37 -0.21 0.02
C ARG A 77 16.10 -1.71 0.12
N THR A 78 14.85 -2.07 0.34
CA THR A 78 14.36 -3.46 0.43
C THR A 78 13.60 -3.90 -0.82
N SER A 79 12.91 -2.98 -1.48
CA SER A 79 12.16 -3.23 -2.71
C SER A 79 11.84 -1.94 -3.45
N TYR A 80 11.16 -2.07 -4.60
CA TYR A 80 10.42 -0.98 -5.21
C TYR A 80 8.94 -1.34 -5.28
N ARG A 81 8.10 -0.32 -5.20
CA ARG A 81 6.66 -0.44 -5.48
C ARG A 81 6.34 0.46 -6.68
N TRP A 82 5.56 -0.05 -7.61
CA TRP A 82 5.05 0.77 -8.71
C TRP A 82 3.54 0.71 -8.77
N THR A 83 2.95 1.79 -9.27
CA THR A 83 1.51 1.90 -9.51
C THR A 83 1.26 2.63 -10.83
N VAL A 84 0.16 2.30 -11.48
CA VAL A 84 -0.40 3.02 -12.62
C VAL A 84 -1.83 3.43 -12.25
N THR A 85 -2.15 4.70 -12.45
CA THR A 85 -3.48 5.26 -12.16
C THR A 85 -3.98 6.08 -13.35
N GLY A 86 -5.30 6.33 -13.41
CA GLY A 86 -5.95 7.04 -14.51
C GLY A 86 -6.83 6.09 -15.34
N GLY A 87 -6.72 6.18 -16.67
CA GLY A 87 -7.42 5.27 -17.60
C GLY A 87 -6.81 3.88 -17.67
N LEU A 88 -5.60 3.70 -17.12
CA LEU A 88 -4.96 2.41 -16.88
C LEU A 88 -4.83 2.22 -15.36
N THR A 89 -4.94 0.98 -14.90
CA THR A 89 -4.75 0.63 -13.49
C THR A 89 -3.88 -0.60 -13.36
N GLY A 90 -2.87 -0.53 -12.49
CA GLY A 90 -2.04 -1.67 -12.16
C GLY A 90 -1.07 -1.33 -11.05
N SER A 91 -0.52 -2.36 -10.41
CA SER A 91 0.48 -2.18 -9.36
C SER A 91 1.35 -3.43 -9.24
N GLY A 92 2.53 -3.25 -8.68
CA GLY A 92 3.41 -4.37 -8.38
C GLY A 92 4.57 -3.99 -7.48
N THR A 93 5.33 -5.01 -7.13
CA THR A 93 6.57 -4.87 -6.36
C THR A 93 7.74 -5.46 -7.14
N LEU A 94 8.92 -4.92 -6.92
CA LEU A 94 10.16 -5.35 -7.57
C LEU A 94 11.25 -5.52 -6.51
N ALA A 95 12.19 -6.41 -6.78
CA ALA A 95 13.34 -6.61 -5.90
C ALA A 95 14.18 -5.33 -5.74
N ALA A 96 14.92 -5.20 -4.63
CA ALA A 96 15.76 -4.03 -4.34
C ALA A 96 16.78 -3.70 -5.45
N GLY A 97 17.23 -4.71 -6.20
CA GLY A 97 18.19 -4.59 -7.32
C GLY A 97 17.57 -4.25 -8.67
N ALA A 98 16.24 -4.14 -8.77
CA ALA A 98 15.59 -3.83 -10.04
C ALA A 98 15.94 -2.42 -10.52
N THR A 99 16.19 -2.31 -11.83
CA THR A 99 16.47 -1.04 -12.52
C THR A 99 15.51 -0.79 -13.68
N SER A 100 14.56 -1.69 -13.92
CA SER A 100 13.54 -1.53 -14.94
C SER A 100 12.25 -2.29 -14.62
N VAL A 101 11.16 -1.88 -15.26
CA VAL A 101 9.88 -2.60 -15.31
C VAL A 101 9.25 -2.43 -16.69
N SER A 102 8.75 -3.53 -17.24
CA SER A 102 8.04 -3.55 -18.51
C SER A 102 6.54 -3.77 -18.29
N LEU A 103 5.74 -2.90 -18.87
CA LEU A 103 4.28 -2.87 -18.80
C LEU A 103 3.72 -3.12 -20.19
N ASN A 104 2.72 -3.99 -20.30
CA ASN A 104 2.08 -4.32 -21.57
C ASN A 104 0.55 -4.28 -21.43
N THR A 105 -0.15 -4.40 -22.56
CA THR A 105 -1.61 -4.41 -22.60
C THR A 105 -2.24 -5.61 -21.89
N GLY A 106 -1.53 -6.74 -21.77
CA GLY A 106 -1.98 -7.89 -20.98
C GLY A 106 -2.02 -7.59 -19.48
N ILE A 107 -1.19 -6.65 -19.01
CA ILE A 107 -1.13 -6.23 -17.60
C ILE A 107 -2.09 -5.06 -17.33
N LEU A 108 -2.20 -4.09 -18.25
CA LEU A 108 -2.87 -2.80 -17.99
C LEU A 108 -4.10 -2.53 -18.86
N GLY A 109 -4.31 -3.25 -19.95
CA GLY A 109 -5.32 -2.94 -20.96
C GLY A 109 -4.90 -1.83 -21.93
N LEU A 110 -5.88 -1.27 -22.64
CA LEU A 110 -5.74 -0.11 -23.53
C LEU A 110 -6.18 1.17 -22.81
N GLY A 111 -5.54 2.28 -23.11
CA GLY A 111 -5.81 3.56 -22.45
C GLY A 111 -4.53 4.33 -22.13
N ALA A 112 -4.66 5.36 -21.29
CA ALA A 112 -3.55 6.18 -20.82
C ALA A 112 -3.54 6.28 -19.30
N GLY A 113 -2.36 6.38 -18.70
CA GLY A 113 -2.21 6.46 -17.26
C GLY A 113 -0.90 7.08 -16.81
N THR A 114 -0.83 7.35 -15.51
CA THR A 114 0.36 7.87 -14.83
C THR A 114 1.03 6.75 -14.07
N PHE A 115 2.28 6.48 -14.43
CA PHE A 115 3.17 5.58 -13.71
C PHE A 115 3.81 6.31 -12.53
N SER A 116 3.83 5.68 -11.35
CA SER A 116 4.50 6.17 -10.16
C SER A 116 5.38 5.07 -9.58
N LEU A 117 6.66 5.37 -9.36
CA LEU A 117 7.66 4.45 -8.82
C LEU A 117 8.19 4.95 -7.47
N PHE A 118 8.09 4.08 -6.47
CA PHE A 118 8.51 4.31 -5.09
C PHE A 118 9.69 3.40 -4.75
N ALA A 119 10.75 3.98 -4.18
CA ALA A 119 11.78 3.20 -3.49
C ALA A 119 11.30 2.89 -2.07
N VAL A 120 11.41 1.63 -1.64
CA VAL A 120 10.92 1.16 -0.34
C VAL A 120 12.12 0.79 0.54
N GLY A 121 12.18 1.37 1.73
CA GLY A 121 13.21 1.13 2.73
C GLY A 121 12.82 0.08 3.79
N PRO A 122 13.58 0.01 4.90
CA PRO A 122 13.24 -0.85 6.04
C PRO A 122 11.90 -0.45 6.64
N GLY A 123 11.13 -1.39 7.20
CA GLY A 123 9.84 -1.08 7.84
C GLY A 123 8.73 -0.60 6.89
N GLY A 124 8.93 -0.67 5.56
CA GLY A 124 7.93 -0.27 4.58
C GLY A 124 7.87 1.23 4.27
N TRP A 125 8.83 2.01 4.78
CA TRP A 125 8.92 3.45 4.46
C TRP A 125 9.18 3.68 2.98
N GLU A 126 8.47 4.62 2.38
CA GLU A 126 8.58 4.93 0.95
C GLU A 126 9.19 6.30 0.71
N ALA A 127 10.03 6.39 -0.32
CA ALA A 127 10.48 7.67 -0.84
C ALA A 127 9.38 8.38 -1.66
N VAL A 128 9.59 9.67 -1.95
CA VAL A 128 8.77 10.39 -2.92
C VAL A 128 8.79 9.69 -4.27
N ALA A 129 7.62 9.54 -4.89
CA ALA A 129 7.50 8.86 -6.17
C ALA A 129 8.17 9.63 -7.30
N LYS A 130 8.85 8.91 -8.20
CA LYS A 130 9.17 9.44 -9.53
C LYS A 130 8.06 9.02 -10.48
N THR A 131 7.51 9.99 -11.22
CA THR A 131 6.33 9.79 -12.07
C THR A 131 6.67 9.84 -13.55
N GLY A 132 5.90 9.12 -14.35
CA GLY A 132 5.92 9.18 -15.82
C GLY A 132 4.53 8.96 -16.38
N SER A 133 4.33 9.17 -17.67
CA SER A 133 3.08 8.86 -18.36
C SER A 133 3.28 7.71 -19.34
N LEU A 134 2.22 6.93 -19.55
CA LEU A 134 2.19 5.89 -20.55
C LEU A 134 0.82 5.79 -21.21
N SER A 135 0.78 5.24 -22.42
CA SER A 135 -0.47 4.87 -23.08
C SER A 135 -0.29 3.73 -24.06
N PHE A 136 -1.37 2.97 -24.23
CA PHE A 136 -1.53 1.93 -25.23
C PHE A 136 -2.78 2.23 -26.07
N ALA A 137 -2.60 2.32 -27.38
CA ALA A 137 -3.68 2.54 -28.33
C ALA A 137 -3.59 1.51 -29.46
N THR A 138 -4.72 1.16 -30.06
CA THR A 138 -4.76 0.33 -31.26
C THR A 138 -4.64 1.22 -32.50
N VAL A 139 -3.81 0.79 -33.45
CA VAL A 139 -3.63 1.44 -34.76
C VAL A 139 -3.81 0.38 -35.83
N VAL A 140 -4.93 0.46 -36.56
CA VAL A 140 -5.38 -0.51 -37.58
C VAL A 140 -5.58 -1.93 -37.02
N LEU A 141 -4.49 -2.68 -36.80
CA LEU A 141 -4.46 -4.03 -36.22
C LEU A 141 -3.34 -4.21 -35.18
N ASP A 142 -2.49 -3.20 -34.98
CA ASP A 142 -1.35 -3.24 -34.08
C ASP A 142 -1.60 -2.41 -32.82
N VAL A 143 -0.80 -2.66 -31.79
CA VAL A 143 -0.79 -1.83 -30.57
C VAL A 143 0.38 -0.85 -30.66
N LEU A 144 0.08 0.45 -30.63
CA LEU A 144 1.06 1.49 -30.42
C LEU A 144 1.16 1.80 -28.93
N SER A 145 2.37 1.71 -28.40
CA SER A 145 2.67 2.19 -27.04
C SER A 145 3.45 3.49 -27.09
N THR A 146 3.18 4.38 -26.13
CA THR A 146 3.92 5.64 -25.95
C THR A 146 4.15 5.90 -24.48
N CYS A 147 5.21 6.62 -24.14
CA CYS A 147 5.47 7.05 -22.78
C CYS A 147 6.35 8.29 -22.71
N SER A 148 6.36 8.94 -21.55
CA SER A 148 7.25 10.06 -21.27
C SER A 148 7.59 10.15 -19.78
N VAL A 149 8.73 10.77 -19.48
CA VAL A 149 9.16 11.08 -18.11
C VAL A 149 9.57 12.56 -18.07
N PRO A 150 9.12 13.34 -17.08
CA PRO A 150 9.54 14.72 -16.87
C PRO A 150 10.94 14.83 -16.25
#